data_AF-A0A4T0UVL8-F1
#
_entry.id   AF-A0A4T0UVL8-F1
#
_cell.length_a   1.000
_cell.length_b   1.000
_cell.length_c   1.000
_cell.angle_alpha   90.00
_cell.angle_beta   90.00
_cell.angle_gamma   90.00
#
_symmetry.space_group_name_H-M   'P 1'
#
loop_
_entity.id
_entity.type
_entity.pdbx_description
1 polymer ?
#
loop_
_entity_poly.entity_id
_entity_poly.type
_entity_poly.pdbx_seq_one_letter_code
_entity_poly.pdbx_strand_id
1 'polypeptide(L)'
;MSTVVATTLAALVLFAAFHVPVPLRRDGAWRAVTLTGPPAMACGIGYHLLLLPAVAALPAPPWAVAAGYAWMFADIILDAAAVAGSQLDHGPLRDGTHVVSAVWLLAAGWTNGPLTGLAGTALSLAFGVRLVAAAAGRRPDRWFFHLNAALNVVWMATVALALRGA
;
A
#
# COMPACT_ATOMS: atom_id res chain seq x y z
N MET A 1 7.64 17.46 14.58
CA MET A 1 7.01 16.55 13.60
C MET A 1 6.53 15.34 14.37
N SER A 2 5.22 15.05 14.39
CA SER A 2 4.68 13.96 15.22
C SER A 2 5.23 12.60 14.77
N THR A 3 5.37 11.65 15.71
CA THR A 3 5.83 10.27 15.45
C THR A 3 5.03 9.58 14.34
N VAL A 4 3.74 9.93 14.20
CA VAL A 4 2.84 9.44 13.13
C VAL A 4 3.28 9.94 11.75
N VAL A 5 3.63 11.22 11.61
CA VAL A 5 4.14 11.75 10.33
C VAL A 5 5.48 11.10 9.97
N ALA A 6 6.37 10.89 10.94
CA ALA A 6 7.65 10.23 10.71
C ALA A 6 7.48 8.77 10.24
N THR A 7 6.59 8.01 10.88
CA THR A 7 6.28 6.62 10.49
C THR A 7 5.59 6.53 9.13
N THR A 8 4.68 7.46 8.82
CA THR A 8 4.04 7.56 7.49
C THR A 8 5.06 7.85 6.38
N LEU A 9 6.01 8.77 6.62
CA LEU A 9 7.07 9.07 5.66
C LEU A 9 8.05 7.89 5.52
N ALA A 10 8.36 7.19 6.61
CA ALA A 10 9.17 5.98 6.56
C ALA A 10 8.47 4.88 5.75
N ALA A 11 7.16 4.70 5.91
CA ALA A 11 6.36 3.81 5.10
C ALA A 11 6.40 4.21 3.62
N LEU A 12 6.27 5.50 3.29
CA LEU A 12 6.37 5.99 1.91
C LEU A 12 7.74 5.69 1.29
N VAL A 13 8.83 5.93 2.02
CA VAL A 13 10.20 5.65 1.54
C VAL A 13 10.40 4.16 1.33
N LEU A 14 9.97 3.33 2.29
CA LEU A 14 10.02 1.89 2.16
C LEU A 14 9.20 1.44 0.95
N PHE A 15 8.01 2.03 0.74
CA PHE A 15 7.13 1.77 -0.40
C PHE A 15 7.77 2.05 -1.75
N ALA A 16 8.38 3.21 -1.86
CA ALA A 16 9.09 3.62 -3.07
C ALA A 16 10.30 2.71 -3.33
N ALA A 17 11.04 2.31 -2.30
CA ALA A 17 12.27 1.53 -2.43
C ALA A 17 12.07 0.13 -3.05
N PHE A 18 10.88 -0.48 -2.94
CA PHE A 18 10.60 -1.76 -3.62
C PHE A 18 10.06 -1.62 -5.05
N HIS A 19 9.54 -0.45 -5.41
CA HIS A 19 9.00 -0.20 -6.75
C HIS A 19 9.98 0.50 -7.68
N VAL A 20 10.88 1.30 -7.13
CA VAL A 20 11.91 2.01 -7.88
C VAL A 20 13.16 1.12 -7.93
N PRO A 21 13.68 0.81 -9.13
CA PRO A 21 14.94 0.09 -9.24
C PRO A 21 16.06 0.82 -8.48
N VAL A 22 16.68 0.16 -7.51
CA VAL A 22 17.76 0.74 -6.72
C VAL A 22 19.07 0.56 -7.51
N PRO A 23 19.84 1.63 -7.75
CA PRO A 23 21.14 1.48 -8.37
C PRO A 23 22.09 0.78 -7.40
N LEU A 24 22.54 -0.40 -7.77
CA LEU A 24 23.50 -1.21 -7.02
C LEU A 24 24.77 -1.38 -7.85
N ARG A 25 25.92 -1.08 -7.25
CA ARG A 25 27.21 -1.28 -7.88
C ARG A 25 27.71 -2.70 -7.58
N ARG A 26 27.83 -3.54 -8.61
CA ARG A 26 28.35 -4.90 -8.52
C ARG A 26 29.38 -5.12 -9.63
N ASP A 27 30.54 -5.65 -9.26
CA ASP A 27 31.65 -5.92 -10.18
C ASP A 27 32.08 -4.69 -11.00
N GLY A 28 32.08 -3.52 -10.35
CA GLY A 28 32.45 -2.25 -10.97
C GLY A 28 31.37 -1.55 -11.80
N ALA A 29 30.28 -2.24 -12.16
CA ALA A 29 29.18 -1.69 -12.98
C ALA A 29 27.94 -1.32 -12.15
N TRP A 30 27.23 -0.27 -12.56
CA TRP A 30 25.92 0.08 -12.01
C TRP A 30 24.84 -0.79 -12.63
N ARG A 31 24.03 -1.43 -11.78
CA ARG A 31 22.86 -2.21 -12.19
C ARG A 31 21.65 -1.75 -11.39
N ALA A 32 20.52 -1.61 -12.07
CA ALA A 32 19.25 -1.35 -11.42
C ALA A 32 18.69 -2.68 -10.90
N VAL A 33 18.44 -2.78 -9.59
CA VAL A 33 17.90 -3.99 -8.95
C VAL A 33 16.54 -3.66 -8.36
N THR A 34 15.54 -4.42 -8.75
CA THR A 34 14.21 -4.40 -8.12
C THR A 34 14.15 -5.54 -7.11
N LEU A 35 13.74 -5.23 -5.88
CA LEU A 35 13.46 -6.27 -4.89
C LEU A 35 12.27 -7.10 -5.37
N THR A 36 12.44 -8.42 -5.41
CA THR A 36 11.40 -9.38 -5.80
C THR A 36 11.44 -10.57 -4.85
N GLY A 37 10.36 -11.36 -4.82
CA GLY A 37 10.29 -12.55 -3.97
C GLY A 37 10.29 -12.21 -2.46
N PRO A 38 10.89 -13.06 -1.60
CA PRO A 38 10.81 -12.90 -0.15
C PRO A 38 11.30 -11.54 0.40
N PRO A 39 12.40 -10.93 -0.11
CA PRO A 39 12.81 -9.60 0.33
C PRO A 39 11.74 -8.51 0.08
N ALA A 40 11.04 -8.55 -1.05
CA ALA A 40 9.98 -7.60 -1.36
C ALA A 40 8.79 -7.77 -0.40
N MET A 41 8.43 -9.02 -0.08
CA MET A 41 7.35 -9.34 0.86
C MET A 41 7.71 -8.89 2.30
N ALA A 42 8.97 -9.09 2.72
CA ALA A 42 9.44 -8.59 4.02
C ALA A 42 9.38 -7.05 4.11
N CYS A 43 9.71 -6.34 3.03
CA CYS A 43 9.50 -4.90 2.95
C CYS A 43 8.01 -4.53 3.00
N GLY A 44 7.14 -5.32 2.34
CA GLY A 44 5.69 -5.19 2.43
C GLY A 44 5.19 -5.25 3.86
N ILE A 45 5.63 -6.23 4.65
CA ILE A 45 5.31 -6.34 6.09
C ILE A 45 5.71 -5.06 6.84
N GLY A 46 6.96 -4.61 6.65
CA GLY A 46 7.47 -3.40 7.29
C GLY A 46 6.66 -2.15 6.92
N TYR A 47 6.26 -2.04 5.66
CA TYR A 47 5.43 -0.95 5.15
C TYR A 47 4.07 -0.90 5.85
N HIS A 48 3.35 -2.02 5.93
CA HIS A 48 2.04 -2.09 6.56
C HIS A 48 2.12 -1.82 8.07
N LEU A 49 3.16 -2.33 8.76
CA LEU A 49 3.39 -2.06 10.18
C LEU A 49 3.60 -0.57 10.46
N LEU A 50 4.38 0.12 9.61
CA LEU A 50 4.64 1.56 9.73
C LEU A 50 3.38 2.41 9.45
N LEU A 51 2.38 1.85 8.80
CA LEU A 51 1.11 2.51 8.48
C LEU A 51 0.06 2.43 9.59
N LEU A 52 0.18 1.47 10.51
CA LEU A 52 -0.78 1.29 11.61
C LEU A 52 -1.05 2.57 12.42
N PRO A 53 -0.05 3.43 12.74
CA PRO A 53 -0.33 4.70 13.43
C PRO A 53 -1.16 5.67 12.59
N ALA A 54 -1.00 5.69 11.27
CA ALA A 54 -1.77 6.57 10.38
C ALA A 54 -3.24 6.13 10.30
N VAL A 55 -3.50 4.82 10.34
CA VAL A 55 -4.87 4.27 10.44
C VAL A 55 -5.57 4.76 11.70
N ALA A 56 -4.85 4.81 12.82
CA ALA A 56 -5.38 5.30 14.10
C ALA A 56 -5.62 6.82 14.11
N ALA A 57 -4.70 7.57 13.49
CA ALA A 57 -4.61 9.02 13.64
C ALA A 57 -5.49 9.80 12.66
N LEU A 58 -5.78 9.25 11.47
CA LEU A 58 -6.67 9.92 10.53
C LEU A 58 -8.13 9.87 11.02
N PRO A 59 -8.80 11.03 11.16
CA PRO A 59 -10.24 11.08 11.37
C PRO A 59 -11.01 10.23 10.35
N ALA A 60 -11.78 9.26 10.83
CA ALA A 60 -12.68 8.43 10.04
C ALA A 60 -13.71 7.77 10.98
N PRO A 61 -14.87 7.32 10.46
CA PRO A 61 -15.81 6.52 11.25
C PRO A 61 -15.18 5.22 11.79
N PRO A 62 -15.60 4.71 12.96
CA PRO A 62 -14.98 3.53 13.57
C PRO A 62 -14.93 2.28 12.67
N TRP A 63 -15.97 2.05 11.86
CA TRP A 63 -16.01 0.93 10.91
C TRP A 63 -14.95 1.07 9.79
N ALA A 64 -14.62 2.29 9.39
CA ALA A 64 -13.59 2.56 8.38
C ALA A 64 -12.20 2.33 8.96
N VAL A 65 -11.97 2.74 10.21
CA VAL A 65 -10.72 2.47 10.94
C VAL A 65 -10.52 0.96 11.08
N ALA A 66 -11.56 0.22 11.44
CA ALA A 66 -11.52 -1.24 11.49
C ALA A 66 -11.17 -1.87 10.13
N ALA A 67 -11.72 -1.34 9.04
CA ALA A 67 -11.36 -1.76 7.68
C ALA A 67 -9.88 -1.47 7.35
N GLY A 68 -9.36 -0.31 7.75
CA GLY A 68 -7.94 0.03 7.59
C GLY A 68 -7.03 -0.95 8.32
N TYR A 69 -7.36 -1.31 9.56
CA TYR A 69 -6.60 -2.34 10.30
C TYR A 69 -6.72 -3.72 9.67
N ALA A 70 -7.93 -4.12 9.27
CA ALA A 70 -8.16 -5.40 8.61
C ALA A 70 -7.33 -5.53 7.32
N TRP A 71 -7.21 -4.45 6.54
CA TRP A 71 -6.31 -4.40 5.40
C TRP A 71 -4.86 -4.64 5.81
N MET A 72 -4.31 -3.83 6.72
CA MET A 72 -2.91 -3.93 7.14
C MET A 72 -2.56 -5.34 7.62
N PHE A 73 -3.38 -5.92 8.49
CA PHE A 73 -3.12 -7.25 9.03
C PHE A 73 -3.24 -8.36 7.99
N ALA A 74 -4.23 -8.28 7.09
CA ALA A 74 -4.38 -9.27 6.04
C ALA A 74 -3.16 -9.28 5.12
N ASP A 75 -2.68 -8.11 4.67
CA ASP A 75 -1.49 -8.06 3.82
C ASP A 75 -0.22 -8.49 4.55
N ILE A 76 -0.05 -8.15 5.83
CA ILE A 76 1.05 -8.67 6.66
C ILE A 76 1.04 -10.21 6.71
N ILE A 77 -0.13 -10.82 6.92
CA ILE A 77 -0.27 -12.28 6.98
C ILE A 77 0.06 -12.91 5.63
N LEU A 78 -0.46 -12.35 4.53
CA LEU A 78 -0.20 -12.86 3.18
C LEU A 78 1.28 -12.73 2.80
N ASP A 79 1.92 -11.61 3.12
CA ASP A 79 3.35 -11.41 2.90
C ASP A 79 4.19 -12.36 3.78
N ALA A 80 3.82 -12.55 5.05
CA ALA A 80 4.52 -13.47 5.95
C ALA A 80 4.41 -14.93 5.47
N ALA A 81 3.24 -15.35 4.98
CA ALA A 81 3.06 -16.67 4.38
C ALA A 81 3.95 -16.85 3.14
N ALA A 82 4.04 -15.83 2.29
CA ALA A 82 4.93 -15.85 1.12
C ALA A 82 6.42 -15.91 1.51
N VAL A 83 6.84 -15.15 2.53
CA VAL A 83 8.21 -15.22 3.09
C VAL A 83 8.51 -16.61 3.64
N ALA A 84 7.54 -17.26 4.28
CA ALA A 84 7.65 -18.61 4.81
C ALA A 84 7.62 -19.72 3.74
N GLY A 85 7.47 -19.37 2.45
CA GLY A 85 7.49 -20.33 1.36
C GLY A 85 6.14 -21.02 1.09
N SER A 86 5.03 -20.42 1.49
CA SER A 86 3.69 -20.89 1.11
C SER A 86 3.57 -21.05 -0.42
N GLN A 87 2.94 -22.15 -0.84
CA GLN A 87 2.68 -22.46 -2.25
C GLN A 87 1.26 -22.04 -2.70
N LEU A 88 0.46 -21.45 -1.80
CA LEU A 88 -0.88 -21.00 -2.12
C LEU A 88 -0.83 -19.73 -2.99
N ASP A 89 -1.71 -19.64 -3.97
CA ASP A 89 -1.92 -18.38 -4.70
C ASP A 89 -2.65 -17.38 -3.78
N HIS A 90 -1.89 -16.43 -3.25
CA HIS A 90 -2.40 -15.37 -2.38
C HIS A 90 -3.08 -14.22 -3.14
N GLY A 91 -3.02 -14.22 -4.47
CA GLY A 91 -3.55 -13.15 -5.32
C GLY A 91 -5.04 -12.85 -5.08
N PRO A 92 -5.93 -13.85 -5.16
CA PRO A 92 -7.36 -13.63 -4.93
C PRO A 92 -7.69 -13.11 -3.53
N LEU A 93 -7.00 -13.62 -2.50
CA LEU A 93 -7.18 -13.13 -1.12
C LEU A 93 -6.74 -11.67 -1.00
N ARG A 94 -5.59 -11.32 -1.57
CA ARG A 94 -5.09 -9.95 -1.62
C ARG A 94 -6.03 -9.00 -2.36
N ASP A 95 -6.60 -9.43 -3.48
CA ASP A 95 -7.57 -8.62 -4.22
C ASP A 95 -8.85 -8.39 -3.40
N GLY A 96 -9.30 -9.38 -2.61
CA GLY A 96 -10.37 -9.21 -1.64
C GLY A 96 -10.02 -8.24 -0.50
N THR A 97 -8.78 -8.32 0.02
CA THR A 97 -8.26 -7.39 1.01
C THR A 97 -8.25 -5.94 0.50
N HIS A 98 -7.95 -5.72 -0.78
CA HIS A 98 -8.00 -4.39 -1.39
C HIS A 98 -9.41 -3.79 -1.49
N VAL A 99 -10.47 -4.60 -1.41
CA VAL A 99 -11.84 -4.07 -1.27
C VAL A 99 -12.04 -3.46 0.11
N VAL A 100 -11.52 -4.13 1.15
CA VAL A 100 -11.56 -3.64 2.52
C VAL A 100 -10.70 -2.38 2.66
N SER A 101 -9.54 -2.31 1.98
CA SER A 101 -8.72 -1.10 1.96
C SER A 101 -9.46 0.09 1.35
N ALA A 102 -10.19 -0.11 0.25
CA ALA A 102 -10.97 0.94 -0.42
C ALA A 102 -11.98 1.62 0.52
N VAL A 103 -12.59 0.86 1.43
CA VAL A 103 -13.50 1.38 2.46
C VAL A 103 -12.81 2.42 3.35
N TRP A 104 -11.61 2.10 3.83
CA TRP A 104 -10.81 3.03 4.65
C TRP A 104 -10.31 4.22 3.84
N LEU A 105 -9.74 3.97 2.65
CA LEU A 105 -9.20 5.00 1.76
C LEU A 105 -10.25 6.08 1.41
N LEU A 106 -11.46 5.66 1.06
CA LEU A 106 -12.56 6.58 0.74
C LEU A 106 -13.03 7.35 1.98
N ALA A 107 -13.33 6.65 3.07
CA ALA A 107 -13.90 7.28 4.26
C ALA A 107 -12.89 8.22 4.95
N ALA A 108 -11.67 7.75 5.19
CA ALA A 108 -10.61 8.60 5.76
C ALA A 108 -10.20 9.70 4.77
N GLY A 109 -10.14 9.41 3.48
CA GLY A 109 -9.78 10.35 2.43
C GLY A 109 -10.66 11.59 2.44
N TRP A 110 -11.96 11.40 2.28
CA TRP A 110 -12.90 12.52 2.21
C TRP A 110 -13.11 13.23 3.56
N THR A 111 -12.91 12.54 4.69
CA THR A 111 -12.92 13.19 6.01
C THR A 111 -11.73 14.15 6.20
N ASN A 112 -10.61 13.90 5.51
CA ASN A 112 -9.36 14.65 5.63
C ASN A 112 -9.10 15.62 4.47
N GLY A 113 -10.16 16.03 3.76
CA GLY A 113 -10.13 17.06 2.75
C GLY A 113 -10.05 16.55 1.30
N PRO A 114 -10.27 17.44 0.32
CA PRO A 114 -10.49 17.06 -1.08
C PRO A 114 -9.26 16.42 -1.73
N LEU A 115 -8.05 16.87 -1.37
CA LEU A 115 -6.82 16.32 -1.94
C LEU A 115 -6.64 14.84 -1.54
N THR A 116 -6.78 14.54 -0.24
CA THR A 116 -6.71 13.19 0.30
C THR A 116 -7.86 12.35 -0.24
N GLY A 117 -9.08 12.89 -0.27
CA GLY A 117 -10.26 12.23 -0.85
C GLY A 117 -10.09 11.81 -2.31
N LEU A 118 -9.56 12.68 -3.17
CA LEU A 118 -9.28 12.36 -4.57
C LEU A 118 -8.21 11.27 -4.71
N ALA A 119 -7.12 11.37 -3.95
CA ALA A 119 -6.05 10.36 -3.96
C ALA A 119 -6.57 8.99 -3.51
N GLY A 120 -7.34 8.95 -2.41
CA GLY A 120 -7.95 7.72 -1.88
C GLY A 120 -8.97 7.12 -2.85
N THR A 121 -9.75 7.97 -3.53
CA THR A 121 -10.70 7.53 -4.56
C THR A 121 -9.98 6.92 -5.77
N ALA A 122 -8.93 7.58 -6.28
CA ALA A 122 -8.17 7.09 -7.42
C ALA A 122 -7.53 5.71 -7.11
N LEU A 123 -6.93 5.55 -5.93
CA LEU A 123 -6.35 4.29 -5.51
C LEU A 123 -7.42 3.19 -5.34
N SER A 124 -8.56 3.53 -4.73
CA SER A 124 -9.69 2.61 -4.54
C SER A 124 -10.27 2.12 -5.88
N LEU A 125 -10.41 3.01 -6.86
CA LEU A 125 -10.85 2.65 -8.21
C LEU A 125 -9.87 1.70 -8.88
N ALA A 126 -8.57 1.92 -8.71
CA ALA A 126 -7.56 1.05 -9.28
C ALA A 126 -7.60 -0.36 -8.65
N PHE A 127 -7.90 -0.47 -7.35
CA PHE A 127 -8.21 -1.76 -6.73
C PHE A 127 -9.49 -2.41 -7.29
N GLY A 128 -10.55 -1.64 -7.50
CA GLY A 128 -11.77 -2.12 -8.14
C GLY A 128 -11.54 -2.65 -9.55
N VAL A 129 -10.79 -1.92 -10.38
CA VAL A 129 -10.41 -2.36 -11.74
C VAL A 129 -9.64 -3.68 -11.69
N ARG A 130 -8.71 -3.82 -10.76
CA ARG A 130 -7.94 -5.05 -10.56
C ARG A 130 -8.85 -6.23 -10.19
N LEU A 131 -9.77 -6.04 -9.25
CA LEU A 131 -10.71 -7.08 -8.85
C LEU A 131 -11.60 -7.53 -10.01
N VAL A 132 -12.14 -6.58 -10.78
CA VAL A 132 -12.97 -6.88 -11.96
C VAL A 132 -12.16 -7.63 -13.03
N ALA A 133 -10.91 -7.22 -13.28
CA ALA A 133 -10.02 -7.94 -14.18
C ALA A 133 -9.77 -9.38 -13.70
N ALA A 134 -9.46 -9.56 -12.42
CA ALA A 134 -9.23 -10.87 -11.82
C ALA A 134 -10.47 -11.78 -11.92
N ALA A 135 -11.66 -11.24 -11.65
CA ALA A 135 -12.94 -11.95 -11.83
C ALA A 135 -13.19 -12.36 -13.29
N ALA A 136 -12.67 -11.60 -14.25
CA ALA A 136 -12.72 -11.93 -15.68
C ALA A 136 -11.58 -12.88 -16.14
N GLY A 137 -10.80 -13.45 -15.20
CA GLY A 137 -9.65 -14.30 -15.52
C GLY A 137 -8.47 -13.54 -16.15
N ARG A 138 -8.44 -12.21 -16.04
CA ARG A 138 -7.39 -11.35 -16.57
C ARG A 138 -6.49 -10.89 -15.44
N ARG A 139 -5.18 -11.02 -15.63
CA ARG A 139 -4.21 -10.37 -14.74
C ARG A 139 -3.86 -9.00 -15.33
N PRO A 140 -3.99 -7.91 -14.57
CA PRO A 140 -3.45 -6.62 -15.00
C PRO A 140 -1.96 -6.80 -15.32
N ASP A 141 -1.52 -6.15 -16.38
CA ASP A 141 -0.13 -6.21 -16.79
C ASP A 141 0.78 -5.40 -15.84
N ARG A 142 2.07 -5.36 -16.17
CA ARG A 142 3.08 -4.70 -15.33
C ARG A 142 2.86 -3.19 -15.21
N TRP A 143 2.34 -2.50 -16.24
CA TRP A 143 2.14 -1.05 -16.13
C TRP A 143 1.06 -0.72 -15.12
N PHE A 144 0.00 -1.54 -15.03
CA PHE A 144 -1.06 -1.33 -14.05
C PHE A 144 -0.55 -1.47 -12.62
N PHE A 145 0.39 -2.40 -12.38
CA PHE A 145 1.06 -2.51 -11.09
C PHE A 145 1.84 -1.23 -10.73
N HIS A 146 2.59 -0.66 -11.68
CA HIS A 146 3.30 0.60 -11.47
C HIS A 146 2.36 1.79 -11.25
N LEU A 147 1.20 1.82 -11.91
CA LEU A 147 0.16 2.81 -11.66
C LEU A 147 -0.35 2.71 -10.21
N ASN A 148 -0.72 1.51 -9.75
CA ASN A 148 -1.15 1.32 -8.35
C ASN A 148 -0.08 1.76 -7.35
N ALA A 149 1.17 1.45 -7.63
CA ALA A 149 2.29 1.88 -6.79
C ALA A 149 2.39 3.40 -6.73
N ALA A 150 2.33 4.08 -7.88
CA ALA A 150 2.36 5.54 -7.94
C ALA A 150 1.18 6.17 -7.19
N LEU A 151 -0.04 5.65 -7.37
CA LEU A 151 -1.23 6.10 -6.67
C LEU A 151 -1.10 5.92 -5.15
N ASN A 152 -0.50 4.81 -4.70
CA ASN A 152 -0.28 4.58 -3.29
C ASN A 152 0.77 5.54 -2.69
N VAL A 153 1.83 5.87 -3.43
CA VAL A 153 2.79 6.92 -3.01
C VAL A 153 2.09 8.27 -2.87
N VAL A 154 1.25 8.63 -3.85
CA VAL A 154 0.47 9.89 -3.80
C VAL A 154 -0.47 9.88 -2.59
N TRP A 155 -1.21 8.81 -2.36
CA TRP A 155 -2.08 8.65 -1.19
C TRP A 155 -1.29 8.87 0.12
N MET A 156 -0.17 8.16 0.29
CA MET A 156 0.68 8.29 1.48
C MET A 156 1.21 9.71 1.70
N ALA A 157 1.58 10.41 0.63
CA ALA A 157 2.00 11.79 0.70
C ALA A 157 0.85 12.70 1.18
N THR A 158 -0.37 12.52 0.65
CA THR A 158 -1.54 13.30 1.08
C THR A 158 -1.93 13.01 2.54
N VAL A 159 -1.81 11.76 2.99
CA VAL A 159 -2.01 11.38 4.40
C VAL A 159 -0.98 12.07 5.31
N ALA A 160 0.29 12.07 4.93
CA ALA A 160 1.33 12.74 5.70
C ALA A 160 1.09 14.26 5.79
N LEU A 161 0.55 14.88 4.73
CA LEU A 161 0.17 16.29 4.73
C LEU A 161 -1.05 16.55 5.63
N ALA A 162 -2.10 15.72 5.55
CA ALA A 162 -3.27 15.83 6.42
C ALA A 162 -2.90 15.73 7.90
N LEU A 163 -2.05 14.75 8.26
CA LEU A 163 -1.56 14.53 9.62
C LEU A 163 -0.60 15.62 10.13
N ARG A 164 -0.06 16.47 9.24
CA ARG A 164 0.74 17.64 9.64
C ARG A 164 -0.12 18.85 9.99
N GLY A 165 -1.33 18.92 9.44
CA GLY A 165 -2.27 20.03 9.64
C GLY A 165 -3.28 19.80 10.76
N ALA A 166 -3.42 18.57 11.24
CA ALA A 166 -4.21 18.18 12.40
C ALA A 166 -3.42 18.40 13.71
#